data_AF-A0A452YIG4-F1
#
_entry.id   AF-A0A452YIG4-F1
#
_cell.length_a   1.000
_cell.length_b   1.000
_cell.length_c   1.000
_cell.angle_alpha   90.00
_cell.angle_beta   90.00
_cell.angle_gamma   90.00
#
_symmetry.space_group_name_H-M   'P 1'
#
loop_
_entity.id
_entity.type
_entity.pdbx_description
1 polymer ?
#
loop_
_entity_poly.entity_id
_entity_poly.type
_entity_poly.pdbx_seq_one_letter_code
_entity_poly.pdbx_strand_id
1 'polypeptide(L)'
;MNKVERMLEEKFRPILFPDLDTDSRICPSCSEGTLRFKVSRYGEGSFIGCDRHPKCKYIARTLSDEDDENETSEQIPRSFEPRLLGIMPDTSEKVFLKQGPYGYYIQVGEDRKGASQKRAPLSEVKDVETITIKDAIELLQYPKILGKHPDDEHRVLMTHSKAGFSIRHRGTLAPVPKTQDPKKITLEHAL
;
A
#
# COMPACT_ATOMS: atom_id res chain seq x y z
N MET A 1 -28.58 -1.71 7.79
CA MET A 1 -27.81 -2.23 8.94
C MET A 1 -27.74 -3.73 8.77
N ASN A 2 -26.55 -4.33 8.81
CA ASN A 2 -26.41 -5.78 8.60
C ASN A 2 -26.83 -6.52 9.88
N LYS A 3 -27.57 -7.63 9.75
CA LYS A 3 -28.07 -8.43 10.90
C LYS A 3 -26.94 -8.83 11.86
N VAL A 4 -25.76 -9.12 11.32
CA VAL A 4 -24.55 -9.50 12.06
C VAL A 4 -24.00 -8.35 12.91
N GLU A 5 -23.96 -7.13 12.38
CA GLU A 5 -23.47 -5.94 13.10
C GLU A 5 -24.32 -5.67 14.35
N ARG A 6 -25.65 -5.77 14.22
CA ARG A 6 -26.57 -5.57 15.35
C ARG A 6 -26.38 -6.64 16.42
N MET A 7 -26.24 -7.91 16.04
CA MET A 7 -26.03 -9.01 16.98
C MET A 7 -24.71 -8.88 17.75
N LEU A 8 -23.64 -8.44 17.06
CA LEU A 8 -22.34 -8.19 17.69
C LEU A 8 -22.40 -6.96 18.61
N GLU A 9 -23.04 -5.88 18.17
CA GLU A 9 -23.22 -4.67 18.98
C GLU A 9 -24.00 -4.97 20.28
N GLU A 10 -25.06 -5.77 20.20
CA GLU A 10 -25.84 -6.18 21.39
C GLU A 10 -25.02 -7.06 22.33
N LYS A 11 -24.31 -8.06 21.80
CA LYS A 11 -23.54 -9.02 22.60
C LYS A 11 -22.33 -8.39 23.28
N PHE A 12 -21.63 -7.50 22.58
CA PHE A 12 -20.39 -6.88 23.05
C PHE A 12 -20.59 -5.42 23.51
N ARG A 13 -21.83 -4.98 23.68
CA ARG A 13 -22.17 -3.61 24.12
C ARG A 13 -21.32 -3.07 25.27
N PRO A 14 -21.13 -3.77 26.41
CA PRO A 14 -20.36 -3.22 27.53
C PRO A 14 -18.87 -3.06 27.22
N ILE A 15 -18.34 -3.85 26.28
CA ILE A 15 -16.93 -3.81 25.86
C ILE A 15 -16.73 -2.76 24.77
N LEU A 16 -17.70 -2.61 23.87
CA LEU A 16 -17.66 -1.64 22.78
C LEU A 16 -17.89 -0.20 23.26
N PHE A 17 -18.63 -0.03 24.36
CA PHE A 17 -19.01 1.27 24.91
C PHE A 17 -18.85 1.29 26.44
N PRO A 18 -17.62 1.18 26.97
CA PRO A 18 -17.37 1.10 28.40
C PRO A 18 -17.69 2.41 29.15
N ASP A 19 -17.46 3.56 28.51
CA ASP A 19 -17.55 4.89 29.16
C ASP A 19 -18.82 5.68 28.82
N LEU A 20 -19.83 5.03 28.23
CA LEU A 20 -21.00 5.73 27.70
C LEU A 20 -22.25 5.32 28.45
N ASP A 21 -22.61 6.13 29.46
CA ASP A 21 -23.97 6.19 29.98
C ASP A 21 -24.95 6.35 28.81
N THR A 22 -26.06 5.64 28.94
CA THR A 22 -26.95 5.14 27.87
C THR A 22 -27.44 6.15 26.82
N ASP A 23 -27.26 7.46 27.00
CA ASP A 23 -27.89 8.52 26.19
C ASP A 23 -27.00 9.38 25.30
N SER A 24 -25.67 9.31 25.36
CA SER A 24 -24.82 10.18 24.51
C SER A 24 -23.91 9.41 23.56
N ARG A 25 -24.49 8.46 22.81
CA ARG A 25 -23.86 7.92 21.57
C ARG A 25 -23.92 8.91 20.41
N ILE A 26 -24.08 10.20 20.69
CA ILE A 26 -24.17 11.26 19.70
C ILE A 26 -22.80 11.43 19.06
N CYS A 27 -22.77 11.41 17.73
CA CYS A 27 -21.56 11.62 16.96
C CYS A 27 -21.06 13.06 17.18
N PRO A 28 -19.85 13.27 17.73
CA PRO A 28 -19.32 14.60 18.02
C PRO A 28 -19.04 15.43 16.76
N SER A 29 -18.90 14.78 15.61
CA SER A 29 -18.66 15.47 14.33
C SER A 29 -19.91 16.07 13.71
N CYS A 30 -21.10 15.54 13.99
CA CYS A 30 -22.33 16.02 13.33
C CYS A 30 -23.48 16.29 14.29
N SER A 31 -23.35 15.95 15.57
CA SER A 31 -24.33 16.14 16.65
C SER A 31 -25.74 15.57 16.42
N GLU A 32 -25.99 14.97 15.26
CA GLU A 32 -27.27 14.42 14.82
C GLU A 32 -27.22 12.90 14.63
N GLY A 33 -26.04 12.34 14.34
CA GLY A 33 -25.86 10.90 14.09
C GLY A 33 -25.50 10.13 15.35
N THR A 34 -25.71 8.81 15.34
CA THR A 34 -25.34 7.93 16.46
C THR A 34 -24.13 7.07 16.10
N LEU A 35 -23.20 6.90 17.03
CA LEU A 35 -22.06 5.98 16.90
C LEU A 35 -22.54 4.52 16.98
N ARG A 36 -22.13 3.72 16.00
CA ARG A 36 -22.51 2.31 15.83
C ARG A 36 -21.31 1.46 15.48
N PHE A 37 -21.39 0.18 15.87
CA PHE A 37 -20.42 -0.82 15.42
C PHE A 37 -20.63 -1.13 13.93
N LYS A 38 -19.55 -1.12 13.16
CA LYS A 38 -19.54 -1.38 11.72
C LYS A 38 -18.40 -2.33 11.37
N VAL A 39 -18.67 -3.23 10.44
CA VAL A 39 -17.64 -4.12 9.88
C VAL A 39 -17.11 -3.50 8.60
N SER A 40 -15.78 -3.54 8.40
CA SER A 40 -15.15 -3.04 7.17
C SER A 40 -15.69 -3.80 5.95
N ARG A 41 -16.18 -3.06 4.94
CA ARG A 41 -16.61 -3.63 3.66
C ARG A 41 -15.46 -4.10 2.77
N TYR A 42 -14.24 -3.67 3.07
CA TYR A 42 -13.05 -3.92 2.25
C TYR A 42 -12.17 -5.07 2.77
N GLY A 43 -12.60 -5.77 3.81
CA GLY A 43 -11.82 -6.81 4.49
C GLY A 43 -11.06 -6.28 5.70
N GLU A 44 -10.88 -7.20 6.66
CA GLU A 44 -10.27 -7.16 8.01
C GLU A 44 -10.48 -5.88 8.85
N GLY A 45 -11.04 -6.08 10.04
CA GLY A 45 -11.22 -5.04 11.04
C GLY A 45 -12.68 -4.58 11.22
N SER A 46 -12.96 -4.19 12.45
CA SER A 46 -14.23 -3.57 12.83
C SER A 46 -13.98 -2.19 13.42
N PHE A 47 -14.96 -1.30 13.38
CA PHE A 47 -14.81 0.06 13.90
C PHE A 47 -16.13 0.62 14.40
N ILE A 48 -16.05 1.61 15.27
CA ILE A 48 -17.18 2.39 15.76
C ILE A 48 -17.25 3.67 14.93
N GLY A 49 -18.37 3.91 14.24
CA GLY A 49 -18.53 5.07 13.38
C GLY A 49 -19.97 5.58 13.28
N CYS A 50 -20.13 6.80 12.76
CA CYS A 50 -21.44 7.45 12.64
C CYS A 50 -22.37 6.69 11.69
N ASP A 51 -23.62 6.48 12.10
CA ASP A 51 -24.66 5.80 11.32
C ASP A 51 -25.05 6.55 10.03
N ARG A 52 -24.93 7.89 10.00
CA ARG A 52 -25.26 8.74 8.84
C ARG A 52 -24.23 8.69 7.69
N HIS A 53 -23.34 7.71 7.67
CA HIS A 53 -22.49 7.45 6.49
C HIS A 53 -23.37 7.22 5.25
N PRO A 54 -23.09 7.83 4.08
CA PRO A 54 -21.87 8.55 3.69
C PRO A 54 -21.84 10.05 4.03
N LYS A 55 -22.92 10.63 4.55
CA LYS A 55 -23.03 12.07 4.87
C LYS A 55 -22.10 12.48 6.01
N CYS A 56 -21.89 11.61 7.00
CA CYS A 56 -20.91 11.77 8.06
C CYS A 56 -19.91 10.61 8.01
N LYS A 57 -18.62 10.92 7.87
CA LYS A 57 -17.51 9.93 7.78
C LYS A 57 -16.75 9.76 9.09
N TYR A 58 -17.31 10.24 10.20
CA TYR A 58 -16.66 10.17 11.51
C TYR A 58 -16.51 8.73 12.01
N ILE A 59 -15.31 8.39 12.50
CA ILE A 59 -14.93 7.11 13.09
C ILE A 59 -14.38 7.42 14.48
N ALA A 60 -14.96 6.82 15.52
CA ALA A 60 -14.60 7.05 16.90
C ALA A 60 -13.44 6.14 17.36
N ARG A 61 -13.49 4.85 17.01
CA ARG A 61 -12.46 3.86 17.39
C ARG A 61 -12.38 2.77 16.35
N THR A 62 -11.17 2.30 16.03
CA THR A 62 -10.93 1.08 15.25
C THR A 62 -10.61 -0.06 16.20
N LEU A 63 -11.23 -1.20 15.98
CA LEU A 63 -11.07 -2.44 16.75
C LEU A 63 -10.35 -3.44 15.83
N SER A 64 -9.06 -3.19 15.68
CA SER A 64 -8.07 -4.14 15.14
C SER A 64 -7.16 -4.48 16.31
N ASP A 65 -6.91 -5.77 16.53
CA ASP A 65 -6.21 -6.29 17.70
C ASP A 65 -4.98 -5.46 18.08
N GLU A 66 -5.06 -4.87 19.27
CA GLU A 66 -4.02 -4.44 20.21
C GLU A 66 -4.54 -3.23 21.01
N ASP A 67 -4.99 -3.52 22.24
CA ASP A 67 -5.15 -2.53 23.29
C ASP A 67 -3.78 -1.90 23.56
N ASP A 68 -3.53 -0.72 22.98
CA ASP A 68 -2.45 0.15 23.41
C ASP A 68 -3.09 1.41 24.02
N GLU A 69 -3.30 1.35 25.34
CA GLU A 69 -3.44 2.54 26.18
C GLU A 69 -2.14 3.31 26.14
N ASN A 70 -2.01 4.26 25.22
CA ASN A 70 -1.15 5.42 25.42
C ASN A 70 -1.69 6.62 24.66
N GLU A 71 -2.13 7.62 25.43
CA GLU A 71 -2.27 8.97 24.96
C GLU A 71 -0.94 9.43 24.34
N THR A 72 -0.96 9.77 23.06
CA THR A 72 -0.12 10.84 22.53
C THR A 72 -0.76 11.38 21.27
N SER A 73 -1.37 12.54 21.44
CA SER A 73 -1.74 13.46 20.38
C SER A 73 -0.48 13.92 19.65
N GLU A 74 -0.05 13.20 18.60
CA GLU A 74 0.65 13.81 17.47
C GLU A 74 0.19 13.17 16.16
N GLN A 75 -0.06 14.05 15.20
CA GLN A 75 -0.73 13.78 13.94
C GLN A 75 0.16 12.90 13.06
N ILE A 76 -0.10 11.61 12.97
CA ILE A 76 0.37 10.81 11.85
C ILE A 76 -0.67 10.98 10.73
N PRO A 77 -0.39 11.72 9.63
CA PRO A 77 -1.25 11.63 8.47
C PRO A 77 -1.15 10.18 7.96
N ARG A 78 -2.23 9.40 8.14
CA ARG A 78 -2.40 8.04 7.60
C ARG A 78 -2.49 7.99 6.06
N SER A 79 -1.94 9.00 5.39
CA SER A 79 -1.80 9.07 3.95
C SER A 79 -0.44 9.69 3.66
N PHE A 80 0.51 8.85 3.25
CA PHE A 80 1.77 9.35 2.70
C PHE A 80 1.47 10.26 1.51
N GLU A 81 1.83 11.54 1.63
CA GLU A 81 1.65 12.49 0.54
C GLU A 81 2.60 12.15 -0.61
N PRO A 82 2.12 12.14 -1.87
CA PRO A 82 2.98 11.90 -3.03
C PRO A 82 4.17 12.87 -3.06
N ARG A 83 5.39 12.33 -2.90
CA ARG A 83 6.63 13.12 -2.93
C ARG A 83 7.17 13.16 -4.35
N LEU A 84 7.38 14.36 -4.90
CA LEU A 84 8.07 14.53 -6.18
C LEU A 84 9.57 14.27 -5.99
N LEU A 85 10.11 13.25 -6.65
CA LEU A 85 11.55 12.92 -6.60
C LEU A 85 12.35 13.72 -7.62
N GLY A 86 11.75 14.05 -8.76
CA GLY A 86 12.41 14.78 -9.83
C GLY A 86 11.77 14.55 -11.20
N ILE A 87 12.55 14.75 -12.25
CA ILE A 87 12.14 14.59 -13.65
C ILE A 87 13.06 13.56 -14.32
N MET A 88 12.49 12.69 -15.14
CA MET A 88 13.25 11.74 -15.96
C MET A 88 14.09 12.50 -17.00
N PRO A 89 15.40 12.21 -17.12
CA PRO A 89 16.26 12.86 -18.10
C PRO A 89 15.83 12.57 -19.54
N ASP A 90 15.30 11.37 -19.81
CA ASP A 90 14.99 10.93 -21.17
C ASP A 90 13.62 11.41 -21.67
N THR A 91 12.60 11.36 -20.80
CA THR A 91 11.20 11.61 -21.19
C THR A 91 10.66 12.96 -20.71
N SER A 92 11.42 13.70 -19.89
CA SER A 92 10.95 14.93 -19.22
C SER A 92 9.69 14.74 -18.38
N GLU A 93 9.38 13.49 -17.98
CA GLU A 93 8.23 13.16 -17.13
C GLU A 93 8.60 13.27 -15.65
N LYS A 94 7.67 13.77 -14.84
CA LYS A 94 7.83 13.84 -13.38
C LYS A 94 7.82 12.43 -12.77
N VAL A 95 8.65 12.21 -11.77
CA VAL A 95 8.74 10.95 -11.03
C VAL A 95 8.26 11.17 -9.60
N PHE A 96 7.26 10.41 -9.19
CA PHE A 96 6.64 10.50 -7.88
C PHE A 96 6.90 9.25 -7.05
N LEU A 97 7.11 9.45 -5.75
CA LEU A 97 7.05 8.42 -4.74
C LEU A 97 5.66 8.45 -4.09
N LYS A 98 4.99 7.30 -4.04
CA LYS A 98 3.61 7.16 -3.55
C LYS A 98 3.49 5.93 -2.65
N GLN A 99 2.46 5.89 -1.83
CA GLN A 99 2.08 4.73 -1.02
C GLN A 99 0.80 4.09 -1.57
N GLY A 100 0.80 2.77 -1.69
CA GLY A 100 -0.37 1.98 -2.13
C GLY A 100 -0.61 0.77 -1.22
N PRO A 101 -1.58 -0.09 -1.56
CA PRO A 101 -1.94 -1.26 -0.74
C PRO A 101 -0.80 -2.29 -0.64
N TYR A 102 0.11 -2.30 -1.61
CA TYR A 102 1.27 -3.20 -1.67
C TYR A 102 2.57 -2.56 -1.16
N GLY A 103 2.47 -1.41 -0.49
CA GLY A 103 3.60 -0.62 0.00
C GLY A 103 3.95 0.56 -0.89
N TYR A 104 5.16 1.07 -0.72
CA TYR A 104 5.65 2.22 -1.47
C TYR A 104 6.03 1.85 -2.90
N TYR A 105 5.76 2.76 -3.82
CA TYR A 105 6.07 2.61 -5.22
C TYR A 105 6.44 3.93 -5.86
N ILE A 106 7.20 3.82 -6.93
CA ILE A 106 7.64 4.91 -7.78
C ILE A 106 6.75 4.92 -9.02
N GLN A 107 6.32 6.10 -9.44
CA GLN A 107 5.47 6.28 -10.62
C GLN A 107 6.04 7.37 -11.52
N VAL A 108 6.10 7.08 -12.82
CA VAL A 108 6.41 8.06 -13.85
C VAL A 108 5.11 8.69 -14.34
N GLY A 109 5.08 10.02 -14.37
CA GLY A 109 3.94 10.81 -14.80
C GLY A 109 2.84 10.96 -13.74
N GLU A 110 1.95 11.90 -14.03
CA GLU A 110 0.77 12.21 -13.21
C GLU A 110 -0.39 11.23 -13.48
N ASP A 111 -1.32 11.13 -12.52
CA ASP A 111 -2.53 10.31 -12.61
C ASP A 111 -3.45 10.78 -13.72
N ARG A 112 -3.39 10.08 -14.86
CA ARG A 112 -4.23 10.31 -16.03
C ARG A 112 -5.19 9.14 -16.22
N LYS A 113 -6.49 9.44 -16.27
CA LYS A 113 -7.53 8.43 -16.55
C LYS A 113 -7.27 7.81 -17.92
N GLY A 114 -7.10 6.48 -17.95
CA GLY A 114 -6.93 5.71 -19.19
C GLY A 114 -5.49 5.47 -19.64
N ALA A 115 -4.48 5.97 -18.93
CA ALA A 115 -3.07 5.71 -19.25
C ALA A 115 -2.46 4.67 -18.29
N SER A 116 -1.82 3.63 -18.85
CA SER A 116 -0.98 2.71 -18.09
C SER A 116 0.33 3.41 -17.74
N GLN A 117 0.45 3.87 -16.50
CA GLN A 117 1.65 4.53 -16.02
C GLN A 117 2.74 3.52 -15.70
N LYS A 118 3.99 3.91 -15.97
CA LYS A 118 5.14 3.10 -15.55
C LYS A 118 5.31 3.21 -14.05
N ARG A 119 5.34 2.06 -13.36
CA ARG A 119 5.48 1.97 -11.91
C ARG A 119 6.56 0.96 -11.52
N ALA A 120 7.25 1.21 -10.42
CA ALA A 120 8.21 0.27 -9.83
C ALA A 120 7.99 0.15 -8.31
N PRO A 121 7.92 -1.07 -7.75
CA PRO A 121 7.79 -1.26 -6.32
C PRO A 121 9.10 -0.94 -5.60
N LEU A 122 8.98 -0.38 -4.41
CA LEU A 122 10.10 0.01 -3.57
C LEU A 122 10.29 -1.00 -2.44
N SER A 123 10.48 -2.27 -2.78
CA SER A 123 10.48 -3.35 -1.78
C SER A 123 11.80 -3.55 -1.05
N GLU A 124 12.93 -3.11 -1.61
CA GLU A 124 14.26 -3.29 -1.01
C GLU A 124 14.73 -2.08 -0.17
N VAL A 125 14.09 -0.93 -0.30
CA VAL A 125 14.56 0.28 0.39
C VAL A 125 14.02 0.30 1.82
N LYS A 126 14.96 0.32 2.78
CA LYS A 126 14.66 0.37 4.22
C LYS A 126 14.09 1.73 4.63
N ASP A 127 14.62 2.81 4.06
CA ASP A 127 14.26 4.19 4.41
C ASP A 127 13.69 4.94 3.20
N VAL A 128 12.39 5.20 3.24
CA VAL A 128 11.63 5.80 2.12
C VAL A 128 12.02 7.28 1.90
N GLU A 129 12.50 7.94 2.95
CA GLU A 129 12.89 9.35 2.94
C GLU A 129 14.21 9.62 2.21
N THR A 130 15.15 8.66 2.27
CA THR A 130 16.49 8.81 1.69
C THR A 130 16.53 8.61 0.18
N ILE A 131 15.40 8.19 -0.41
CA ILE A 131 15.32 7.86 -1.83
C ILE A 131 15.55 9.08 -2.70
N THR A 132 16.39 8.89 -3.70
CA THR A 132 16.72 9.88 -4.71
C THR A 132 16.12 9.53 -6.07
N ILE A 133 16.12 10.51 -6.98
CA ILE A 133 15.73 10.30 -8.38
C ILE A 133 16.62 9.25 -9.09
N LYS A 134 17.89 9.10 -8.68
CA LYS A 134 18.80 8.12 -9.29
C LYS A 134 18.35 6.69 -8.99
N ASP A 135 17.99 6.43 -7.72
CA ASP A 135 17.46 5.13 -7.28
C ASP A 135 16.13 4.83 -7.98
N ALA A 136 15.31 5.87 -8.16
CA ALA A 136 14.05 5.76 -8.88
C ALA A 136 14.23 5.36 -10.34
N ILE A 137 15.15 6.01 -11.05
CA ILE A 137 15.49 5.68 -12.44
C ILE A 137 15.98 4.24 -12.53
N GLU A 138 16.81 3.79 -11.59
CA GLU A 138 17.32 2.42 -11.54
C GLU A 138 16.18 1.40 -11.41
N LEU A 139 15.27 1.59 -10.45
CA LEU A 139 14.14 0.67 -10.24
C LEU A 139 13.17 0.65 -11.41
N LEU A 140 12.98 1.79 -12.08
CA LEU A 140 12.14 1.90 -13.27
C LEU A 140 12.70 1.20 -14.50
N GLN A 141 13.96 0.74 -14.51
CA GLN A 141 14.50 -0.05 -15.61
C GLN A 141 13.94 -1.48 -15.65
N TYR A 142 13.38 -1.96 -14.55
CA TYR A 142 12.82 -3.30 -14.46
C TYR A 142 11.34 -3.33 -14.92
N PRO A 143 10.89 -4.38 -15.64
CA PRO A 143 11.62 -5.59 -16.01
C PRO A 143 12.65 -5.35 -17.14
N LYS A 144 13.90 -5.75 -16.90
CA LYS A 144 15.01 -5.60 -17.84
C LYS A 144 15.12 -6.84 -18.72
N ILE A 145 15.17 -6.67 -20.04
CA ILE A 145 15.37 -7.79 -20.97
C ILE A 145 16.86 -8.15 -20.99
N LEU A 146 17.21 -9.38 -20.62
CA LEU A 146 18.61 -9.87 -20.67
C LEU A 146 18.96 -10.42 -22.06
N GLY A 147 17.98 -10.98 -22.77
CA GLY A 147 18.16 -11.53 -24.10
C GLY A 147 17.06 -12.51 -24.48
N LYS A 148 17.27 -13.27 -25.55
CA LYS A 148 16.42 -14.40 -25.94
C LYS A 148 17.12 -15.70 -25.53
N HIS A 149 16.35 -16.65 -25.02
CA HIS A 149 16.85 -17.98 -24.73
C HIS A 149 17.26 -18.69 -26.04
N PRO A 150 18.41 -19.38 -26.10
CA PRO A 150 18.90 -20.01 -27.34
C PRO A 150 17.96 -21.09 -27.88
N ASP A 151 17.34 -21.88 -26.99
CA ASP A 151 16.50 -23.02 -27.40
C ASP A 151 15.08 -22.65 -27.86
N ASP A 152 14.47 -21.62 -27.27
CA ASP A 152 13.06 -21.30 -27.54
C ASP A 152 12.81 -19.86 -28.02
N GLU A 153 13.87 -19.06 -28.19
CA GLU A 153 13.83 -17.64 -28.59
C GLU A 153 12.98 -16.72 -27.70
N HIS A 154 12.43 -17.20 -26.58
CA HIS A 154 11.62 -16.39 -25.68
C HIS A 154 12.51 -15.45 -24.86
N ARG A 155 11.94 -14.30 -24.48
CA ARG A 155 12.67 -13.29 -23.71
C ARG A 155 12.95 -13.78 -22.29
N VAL A 156 14.20 -13.67 -21.89
CA VAL A 156 14.64 -13.79 -20.50
C VAL A 156 14.61 -12.38 -19.88
N LEU A 157 13.84 -12.24 -18.81
CA LEU A 157 13.57 -10.97 -18.13
C LEU A 157 14.17 -11.00 -16.74
N MET A 158 14.81 -9.92 -16.31
CA MET A 158 15.14 -9.69 -14.92
C MET A 158 14.09 -8.79 -14.29
N THR A 159 13.52 -9.22 -13.17
CA THR A 159 12.44 -8.56 -12.45
C THR A 159 12.83 -8.32 -10.99
N HIS A 160 12.22 -7.34 -10.34
CA HIS A 160 12.46 -7.00 -8.95
C HIS A 160 11.15 -7.09 -8.16
N SER A 161 11.22 -7.63 -6.94
CA SER A 161 10.06 -7.88 -6.07
C SER A 161 10.44 -7.81 -4.59
N LYS A 162 9.47 -8.00 -3.69
CA LYS A 162 9.72 -8.13 -2.24
C LYS A 162 10.68 -9.26 -1.86
N ALA A 163 10.76 -10.31 -2.67
CA ALA A 163 11.70 -11.41 -2.45
C ALA A 163 13.13 -11.07 -2.91
N GLY A 164 13.30 -9.97 -3.65
CA GLY A 164 14.53 -9.56 -4.33
C GLY A 164 14.43 -9.69 -5.84
N PHE A 165 15.60 -9.67 -6.48
CA PHE A 165 15.75 -9.85 -7.93
C PHE A 165 15.48 -11.30 -8.34
N SER A 166 14.85 -11.46 -9.50
CA SER A 166 14.55 -12.77 -10.06
C SER A 166 14.59 -12.73 -11.57
N ILE A 167 15.06 -13.82 -12.16
CA ILE A 167 15.04 -14.06 -13.59
C ILE A 167 13.74 -14.78 -13.92
N ARG A 168 13.01 -14.24 -14.87
CA ARG A 168 11.77 -14.80 -15.40
C ARG A 168 11.99 -15.21 -16.85
N HIS A 169 11.74 -16.48 -17.14
CA HIS A 169 11.63 -16.99 -18.49
C HIS A 169 10.29 -17.72 -18.60
N ARG A 170 9.41 -17.21 -19.48
CA ARG A 170 8.03 -17.70 -19.64
C ARG A 170 7.26 -17.73 -18.29
N GLY A 171 6.96 -18.91 -17.78
CA GLY A 171 6.29 -19.14 -16.49
C GLY A 171 7.26 -19.42 -15.34
N THR A 172 8.53 -19.67 -15.63
CA THR A 172 9.54 -20.03 -14.64
C THR A 172 10.16 -18.77 -14.03
N LEU A 173 10.33 -18.79 -12.71
CA LEU A 173 10.96 -17.73 -11.93
C LEU A 173 12.12 -18.32 -11.12
N ALA A 174 13.33 -17.85 -11.36
CA ALA A 174 14.52 -18.21 -10.61
C ALA A 174 14.97 -17.01 -9.77
N PRO A 175 15.04 -17.11 -8.43
CA PRO A 175 15.54 -16.03 -7.60
C PRO A 175 17.04 -15.83 -7.83
N VAL A 176 17.47 -14.58 -7.87
CA VAL A 176 18.89 -14.23 -7.88
C VAL A 176 19.43 -14.33 -6.45
N PRO A 177 20.55 -15.04 -6.22
CA PRO A 177 21.18 -15.07 -4.90
C PRO A 177 21.56 -13.66 -4.44
N LYS A 178 21.26 -13.34 -3.17
CA LYS A 178 21.60 -12.04 -2.56
C LYS A 178 23.09 -11.72 -2.52
N THR A 179 23.93 -12.72 -2.76
CA THR A 179 25.40 -12.60 -2.83
C THR A 179 25.89 -12.04 -4.17
N GLN A 180 25.06 -12.04 -5.22
CA GLN A 180 25.42 -11.54 -6.53
C GLN A 180 24.79 -10.17 -6.80
N ASP A 181 25.57 -9.29 -7.42
CA ASP A 181 25.08 -7.99 -7.86
C ASP A 181 24.10 -8.17 -9.04
N PRO A 182 22.84 -7.70 -8.93
CA PRO A 182 21.85 -7.84 -9.99
C PRO A 182 22.29 -7.14 -11.30
N LYS A 183 23.13 -6.11 -11.19
CA LYS A 183 23.65 -5.37 -12.34
C LYS A 183 24.61 -6.18 -13.23
N LYS A 184 25.29 -7.18 -12.65
CA LYS A 184 26.31 -7.99 -13.34
C LYS A 184 25.73 -9.22 -14.02
N ILE A 185 24.44 -9.49 -13.84
CA ILE A 185 23.78 -10.67 -14.40
C ILE A 185 23.62 -10.49 -15.91
N THR A 186 24.31 -11.35 -16.65
CA THR A 186 24.21 -11.45 -18.11
C THR A 186 23.26 -12.57 -18.50
N LEU A 187 22.92 -12.66 -19.79
CA LEU A 187 22.12 -13.77 -20.33
C LEU A 187 22.75 -15.13 -20.00
N GLU A 188 24.08 -15.25 -20.10
CA GLU A 188 24.81 -16.49 -19.82
C GLU A 188 24.65 -16.99 -18.39
N HIS A 189 24.53 -16.08 -17.41
CA HIS A 189 24.27 -16.44 -16.01
C HIS A 189 22.79 -16.79 -15.76
N ALA A 190 21.91 -16.46 -16.70
CA ALA A 190 20.47 -16.56 -16.57
C ALA A 190 19.86 -17.76 -17.29
N LEU A 191 20.65 -18.45 -18.13
CA LEU A 191 20.35 -19.72 -18.78
C LEU A 191 20.73 -20.88 -17.85
#